data_AF-A0A7S0M9Z1-F1
#
_entry.id   AF-A0A7S0M9Z1-F1
#
_cell.length_a   1.000
_cell.length_b   1.000
_cell.length_c   1.000
_cell.angle_alpha   90.00
_cell.angle_beta   90.00
_cell.angle_gamma   90.00
#
_symmetry.space_group_name_H-M   'P 1'
#
loop_
_entity.id
_entity.type
_entity.pdbx_description
1 polymer ?
#
loop_
_entity_poly.entity_id
_entity_poly.type
_entity_poly.pdbx_seq_one_letter_code
_entity_poly.pdbx_strand_id
1 'polypeptide(L)'
;ERLPPCLCGLAAGIEDREPVAVPVDPDELLDTLLGVHASHLFEHGMINGDPHPGNVLLLPDGRIGLIDFGQLKRLSRAEVETYARLVVALADRDGDATVRAYRAMGVA
;
A
#
# COMPACT_ATOMS: atom_id res chain seq x y z
N GLU A 1 -17.20 2.34 -28.17
CA GLU A 1 -17.26 1.53 -26.94
C GLU A 1 -15.95 1.72 -26.19
N ARG A 2 -15.99 2.07 -24.89
CA ARG A 2 -14.77 2.27 -24.07
C ARG A 2 -14.26 0.88 -23.65
N LEU A 3 -13.01 0.58 -23.99
CA LEU A 3 -12.31 -0.60 -23.48
C LEU A 3 -12.28 -0.58 -21.93
N PRO A 4 -12.39 -1.74 -21.25
CA PRO A 4 -12.23 -1.82 -19.80
C PRO A 4 -10.80 -1.43 -19.39
N PRO A 5 -10.58 -0.93 -18.16
CA PRO A 5 -9.26 -0.56 -17.69
C PRO A 5 -8.38 -1.82 -17.57
N CYS A 6 -7.40 -1.97 -18.44
CA CYS A 6 -6.37 -3.01 -18.34
C CYS A 6 -5.11 -2.41 -17.71
N LEU A 7 -4.59 -3.03 -16.65
CA LEU A 7 -3.27 -2.71 -16.11
C LEU A 7 -2.22 -3.60 -16.80
N CYS A 8 -1.32 -3.00 -17.58
CA CYS A 8 -0.12 -3.68 -18.06
C CYS A 8 0.89 -3.76 -16.92
N GLY A 9 1.14 -4.97 -16.39
CA GLY A 9 2.17 -5.19 -15.38
C GLY A 9 3.55 -4.91 -15.97
N LEU A 10 4.24 -3.87 -15.49
CA LEU A 10 5.64 -3.61 -15.80
C LEU A 10 6.48 -3.89 -14.55
N ALA A 11 7.12 -5.06 -14.51
CA ALA A 11 8.32 -5.26 -13.72
C ALA A 11 9.50 -5.57 -14.65
N ALA A 12 10.67 -5.04 -14.29
CA ALA A 12 11.91 -5.29 -15.02
C ALA A 12 12.20 -6.80 -15.06
N GLY A 13 12.38 -7.36 -16.26
CA GLY A 13 12.58 -8.79 -16.50
C GLY A 13 11.38 -9.59 -17.03
N ILE A 14 10.23 -8.93 -17.27
CA ILE A 14 9.04 -9.52 -17.93
C ILE A 14 8.90 -9.02 -19.38
N GLU A 15 9.99 -8.56 -19.99
CA GLU A 15 9.99 -7.81 -21.26
C GLU A 15 9.60 -8.66 -22.48
N ASP A 16 9.74 -9.99 -22.38
CA ASP A 16 9.49 -10.95 -23.47
C ASP A 16 8.13 -11.67 -23.41
N ARG A 17 7.22 -11.27 -22.50
CA ARG A 17 5.87 -11.86 -22.41
C ARG A 17 4.81 -10.90 -22.95
N GLU A 18 3.96 -11.44 -23.81
CA GLU A 18 2.75 -10.74 -24.26
C GLU A 18 1.91 -10.28 -23.06
N PRO A 19 1.49 -9.00 -23.02
CA PRO A 19 0.65 -8.49 -21.95
C PRO A 19 -0.68 -9.25 -21.92
N VAL A 20 -1.00 -9.86 -20.78
CA VAL A 20 -2.31 -10.47 -20.57
C VAL A 20 -3.25 -9.39 -20.05
N ALA A 21 -4.33 -9.11 -20.78
CA ALA A 21 -5.40 -8.25 -20.29
C ALA A 21 -6.14 -8.98 -19.16
N VAL A 22 -5.92 -8.53 -17.93
CA VAL A 22 -6.65 -9.00 -16.76
C VAL A 22 -7.75 -7.97 -16.46
N PRO A 23 -9.04 -8.31 -16.61
CA PRO A 23 -10.12 -7.43 -16.20
C PRO A 23 -10.06 -7.26 -14.69
N VAL A 24 -9.95 -6.01 -14.23
CA VAL A 24 -9.96 -5.68 -12.80
C VAL A 24 -10.85 -4.49 -12.56
N ASP A 25 -11.53 -4.51 -11.43
CA ASP A 25 -12.14 -3.31 -10.86
C ASP A 25 -11.02 -2.49 -10.20
N PRO A 26 -10.76 -1.24 -10.64
CA PRO A 26 -9.76 -0.38 -10.03
C PRO A 26 -9.99 -0.14 -8.54
N ASP A 27 -11.25 -0.13 -8.09
CA ASP A 27 -11.59 0.10 -6.68
C ASP A 27 -11.22 -1.14 -5.84
N GLU A 28 -11.53 -2.35 -6.34
CA GLU A 28 -11.16 -3.62 -5.68
C GLU A 28 -9.63 -3.80 -5.60
N LEU A 29 -8.92 -3.40 -6.65
CA LEU A 29 -7.46 -3.42 -6.68
C LEU A 29 -6.88 -2.48 -5.62
N LEU A 30 -7.42 -1.26 -5.52
CA LEU A 30 -6.97 -0.26 -4.56
C LEU A 30 -7.28 -0.71 -3.13
N ASP A 31 -8.47 -1.24 -2.86
CA ASP A 31 -8.85 -1.77 -1.55
C ASP A 31 -7.93 -2.90 -1.12
N THR A 32 -7.59 -3.80 -2.05
CA THR A 32 -6.64 -4.89 -1.77
C THR A 32 -5.23 -4.35 -1.46
N LEU A 33 -4.73 -3.39 -2.24
CA LEU A 33 -3.42 -2.77 -2.00
C LEU A 33 -3.38 -2.05 -0.65
N LEU A 34 -4.39 -1.25 -0.34
CA LEU A 34 -4.51 -0.54 0.93
C LEU A 34 -4.60 -1.53 2.10
N GLY A 35 -5.39 -2.60 1.95
CA GLY A 35 -5.51 -3.67 2.94
C GLY A 35 -4.18 -4.36 3.23
N VAL A 36 -3.41 -4.70 2.20
CA VAL A 36 -2.08 -5.31 2.37
C VAL A 36 -1.12 -4.37 3.09
N HIS A 37 -1.07 -3.09 2.70
CA HIS A 37 -0.22 -2.11 3.37
C HIS A 37 -0.66 -1.80 4.81
N ALA A 38 -1.98 -1.81 5.08
CA ALA A 38 -2.52 -1.68 6.43
C ALA A 38 -2.15 -2.89 7.31
N SER A 39 -2.26 -4.12 6.79
CA SER A 39 -1.82 -5.33 7.50
C SER A 39 -0.31 -5.28 7.79
N HIS A 40 0.51 -4.90 6.80
CA HIS A 40 1.95 -4.68 7.03
C HIS A 40 2.19 -3.71 8.20
N LEU A 41 1.51 -2.56 8.23
CA LEU A 41 1.71 -1.55 9.25
C LEU A 41 1.19 -1.99 10.63
N PHE A 42 -0.07 -2.42 10.72
CA PHE A 42 -0.78 -2.60 11.99
C PHE A 42 -0.64 -4.00 12.57
N GLU A 43 -0.49 -5.03 11.74
CA GLU A 43 -0.38 -6.42 12.20
C GLU A 43 1.07 -6.87 12.26
N HIS A 44 1.88 -6.45 11.29
CA HIS A 44 3.27 -6.90 11.16
C HIS A 44 4.32 -5.88 11.58
N GLY A 45 3.93 -4.63 11.85
CA GLY A 45 4.86 -3.56 12.25
C GLY A 45 5.90 -3.26 11.17
N MET A 46 5.50 -3.21 9.91
CA MET A 46 6.35 -2.95 8.76
C MET A 46 5.73 -1.87 7.86
N ILE A 47 6.56 -0.97 7.35
CA ILE A 47 6.16 0.04 6.38
C ILE A 47 7.06 -0.03 5.15
N ASN A 48 6.48 0.05 3.95
CA ASN A 48 7.25 0.17 2.72
C ASN A 48 7.52 1.65 2.45
N GLY A 49 8.78 2.04 2.41
CA GLY A 49 9.20 3.41 2.11
C GLY A 49 9.08 3.80 0.64
N ASP A 50 8.92 2.83 -0.26
CA ASP A 50 8.80 3.05 -1.71
C ASP A 50 7.80 2.06 -2.36
N PRO A 51 6.48 2.21 -2.11
CA PRO A 51 5.45 1.35 -2.72
C PRO A 51 5.16 1.80 -4.17
N HIS A 52 6.17 1.77 -5.05
CA HIS A 52 6.02 2.21 -6.43
C HIS A 52 5.18 1.22 -7.27
N PRO A 53 4.43 1.68 -8.29
CA PRO A 53 3.59 0.79 -9.11
C PRO A 53 4.33 -0.36 -9.79
N GLY A 54 5.59 -0.16 -10.19
CA GLY A 54 6.42 -1.24 -10.76
C GLY A 54 6.73 -2.42 -9.81
N ASN A 55 6.44 -2.29 -8.51
CA ASN A 55 6.58 -3.37 -7.51
C ASN A 55 5.30 -4.18 -7.34
N VAL A 56 4.25 -3.82 -8.08
CA VAL A 56 2.93 -4.42 -8.02
C VAL A 56 2.67 -5.15 -9.33
N LEU A 57 2.53 -6.47 -9.24
CA LEU A 57 2.14 -7.33 -10.35
C LEU A 57 0.67 -7.71 -10.20
N LEU A 58 -0.09 -7.58 -11.28
CA LEU A 58 -1.40 -8.19 -11.38
C LEU A 58 -1.27 -9.58 -12.00
N LEU A 59 -1.65 -10.60 -11.25
CA LEU A 59 -1.56 -12.00 -11.69
C LEU A 59 -2.78 -12.39 -12.53
N PRO A 60 -2.68 -13.40 -13.42
CA PRO A 60 -3.79 -13.83 -14.26
C PRO A 60 -5.04 -14.31 -13.51
N ASP A 61 -4.89 -14.69 -12.24
CA ASP A 61 -5.97 -15.11 -11.34
C ASP A 61 -6.57 -13.95 -10.52
N GLY A 62 -6.21 -12.70 -10.85
CA GLY A 62 -6.71 -11.49 -10.18
C GLY A 62 -5.99 -11.13 -8.89
N ARG A 63 -5.02 -11.92 -8.42
CA ARG A 63 -4.23 -11.60 -7.23
C ARG A 63 -3.18 -10.53 -7.51
N ILE A 64 -2.75 -9.85 -6.46
CA ILE A 64 -1.60 -8.94 -6.48
C ILE A 64 -0.35 -9.68 -6.00
N GLY A 65 0.74 -9.57 -6.77
CA GLY A 65 2.09 -9.93 -6.36
C GLY A 65 2.91 -8.70 -6.01
N LEU A 66 3.51 -8.68 -4.82
CA LEU A 66 4.50 -7.67 -4.44
C LEU A 66 5.90 -8.25 -4.61
N ILE A 67 6.78 -7.57 -5.35
CA ILE A 67 8.08 -8.13 -5.76
C ILE A 67 9.29 -7.48 -5.10
N ASP A 68 9.14 -6.29 -4.53
CA ASP A 68 10.23 -5.57 -3.88
C ASP A 68 9.86 -5.20 -2.44
N PHE A 69 10.76 -5.56 -1.54
CA PHE A 69 10.69 -5.30 -0.11
C PHE A 69 11.99 -4.67 0.42
N GLY A 70 12.86 -4.19 -0.47
CA GLY A 70 14.18 -3.63 -0.17
C GLY A 70 14.13 -2.32 0.61
N GLN A 71 13.00 -1.62 0.59
CA GLN A 71 12.73 -0.41 1.38
C GLN A 71 11.70 -0.64 2.50
N LEU A 72 11.57 -1.88 2.99
CA LEU A 72 10.79 -2.13 4.21
C LEU A 72 11.53 -1.63 5.46
N LYS A 73 10.81 -0.92 6.31
CA LYS A 73 11.24 -0.54 7.66
C LYS A 73 10.39 -1.24 8.70
N ARG A 74 11.05 -1.84 9.71
CA ARG A 74 10.38 -2.38 10.90
C ARG A 74 10.09 -1.25 11.89
N LEU A 75 8.94 -1.34 12.53
CA LEU A 75 8.46 -0.44 13.55
C LEU A 75 8.38 -1.18 14.88
N SER A 76 8.75 -0.49 15.95
CA SER A 76 8.44 -0.90 17.31
C SER A 76 6.92 -0.85 17.54
N ARG A 77 6.46 -1.59 18.54
CA ARG A 77 5.04 -1.56 18.95
C ARG A 77 4.56 -0.13 19.27
N ALA A 78 5.40 0.67 19.92
CA ALA A 78 5.07 2.06 20.25
C ALA A 78 4.91 2.94 18.99
N GLU A 79 5.72 2.72 17.96
CA GLU A 79 5.57 3.40 16.67
C GLU A 79 4.26 2.99 15.97
N VAL A 80 3.96 1.69 15.91
CA VAL A 80 2.69 1.18 15.33
C VAL A 80 1.48 1.78 16.05
N GLU A 81 1.48 1.81 17.38
CA GLU A 81 0.40 2.43 18.16
C GLU A 81 0.27 3.94 17.88
N THR A 82 1.38 4.62 17.62
CA THR A 82 1.37 6.05 17.29
C THR A 82 0.78 6.30 15.90
N TYR A 83 1.11 5.47 14.91
CA TYR A 83 0.43 5.47 13.61
C TYR A 83 -1.07 5.19 13.74
N ALA A 84 -1.48 4.22 14.57
CA ALA A 84 -2.89 3.90 14.78
C ALA A 84 -3.66 5.09 15.39
N ARG A 85 -3.07 5.77 16.39
CA ARG A 85 -3.64 6.98 16.98
C ARG A 85 -3.79 8.11 15.96
N LEU A 86 -2.81 8.28 15.06
CA LEU A 86 -2.90 9.26 13.99
C LEU A 86 -4.07 8.96 13.04
N VAL A 87 -4.22 7.71 12.60
CA VAL A 87 -5.31 7.30 11.71
C VAL A 87 -6.68 7.53 12.35
N VAL A 88 -6.85 7.17 13.63
CA VAL A 88 -8.10 7.43 14.37
C VAL A 88 -8.38 8.93 14.47
N ALA A 89 -7.39 9.74 14.85
CA ALA A 89 -7.58 11.19 14.96
C ALA A 89 -7.97 11.85 13.63
N LEU A 90 -7.38 11.39 12.52
CA LEU A 90 -7.74 11.84 11.16
C LEU A 90 -9.17 11.44 10.79
N ALA A 91 -9.56 10.19 11.09
CA ALA A 91 -10.92 9.69 10.83
C ALA A 91 -11.97 10.49 11.61
N ASP A 92 -11.67 10.85 12.87
CA ASP A 92 -12.52 11.65 13.74
C ASP A 92 -12.50 13.15 13.41
N ARG A 93 -11.62 13.58 12.47
CA ARG A 93 -11.36 14.99 12.13
C ARG A 93 -10.94 15.84 13.33
N ASP A 94 -10.29 15.23 14.32
CA ASP A 94 -9.74 15.92 15.49
C ASP A 94 -8.34 16.47 15.14
N GLY A 95 -8.31 17.77 14.81
CA GLY A 95 -7.08 18.47 14.44
C GLY A 95 -6.03 18.50 15.56
N ASP A 96 -6.46 18.66 16.81
CA ASP A 96 -5.55 18.75 17.96
C ASP A 96 -4.93 17.38 18.27
N ALA A 97 -5.74 16.31 18.23
CA ALA A 97 -5.24 14.94 18.35
C ALA A 97 -4.32 14.57 17.20
N THR A 98 -4.65 15.00 15.97
CA THR A 98 -3.81 14.80 14.79
C THR A 98 -2.43 15.43 14.98
N VAL A 99 -2.37 16.70 15.40
CA VAL A 99 -1.09 17.41 15.65
C VAL A 99 -0.29 16.72 16.76
N ARG A 100 -0.94 16.30 17.86
CA ARG A 100 -0.26 15.57 18.94
C ARG A 100 0.32 14.24 18.47
N ALA A 101 -0.47 13.44 17.76
CA ALA A 101 -0.02 12.15 17.22
C ALA A 101 1.11 12.33 16.21
N TYR A 102 1.01 13.34 15.35
CA TYR A 102 2.02 13.64 14.33
C TYR A 102 3.38 14.01 14.96
N ARG A 103 3.38 14.87 15.98
CA ARG A 103 4.60 15.20 16.76
C ARG A 103 5.17 13.99 17.49
N ALA A 104 4.32 13.11 18.03
CA ALA A 104 4.76 11.91 18.72
C ALA A 104 5.47 10.90 17.79
N MET A 105 5.30 11.01 16.47
CA MET A 105 6.08 10.24 15.49
C MET A 105 7.51 10.78 15.28
N GLY A 106 7.90 11.85 15.98
CA GLY A 106 9.21 12.51 15.81
C GLY A 106 9.28 13.45 14.62
N VAL A 107 8.13 13.85 14.07
CA VAL A 107 8.03 14.86 13.02
C VAL A 107 7.68 16.21 13.65
N ALA A 108 8.65 17.13 13.62
CA ALA A 108 8.68 18.47 14.23
C ALA A 108 9.02 18.54 15.73
#